data_AF-A0A527TTJ9-F1
#
_entry.id   AF-A0A527TTJ9-F1
#
_cell.length_a   1.000
_cell.length_b   1.000
_cell.length_c   1.000
_cell.angle_alpha   90.00
_cell.angle_beta   90.00
_cell.angle_gamma   90.00
#
_symmetry.space_group_name_H-M   'P 1'
#
loop_
_entity.id
_entity.type
_entity.pdbx_description
1 polymer ?
#
loop_
_entity_poly.entity_id
_entity_poly.type
_entity_poly.pdbx_seq_one_letter_code
_entity_poly.pdbx_strand_id
1 'polypeptide(L)'
;MPTLKRCSALCRLAFVLLGMLLLQACSVELYTGLDQRQANEIVATLMRHGIPAQRQSDKSGTMTVSVQKGRFADAMAILDESGLPKQEFATLGEVFKRDGLVSSPVEERAAMIYGLSQELSRTISDIDGVLSARVHLVLPENDPLRQRLVPSSASVFIRHRVSTPMNDLIPQVKMLVANGISGLTYDNVSVVLVPVEAAALSPASDDAGFATFLGLWLHPDSLVAAMWLFYGLCAAVIALAGRLVYLHWNRPRGVYALETPLSVKKT
;
A
#
# COMPACT_ATOMS: atom_id res chain seq x y z
N MET A 1 30.20 28.83 37.95
CA MET A 1 30.42 27.66 37.06
C MET A 1 29.11 26.96 36.61
N PRO A 2 28.13 27.63 35.95
CA PRO A 2 26.92 26.95 35.42
C PRO A 2 27.03 26.49 33.95
N THR A 3 28.11 26.85 33.24
CA THR A 3 28.23 26.65 31.78
C THR A 3 28.54 25.20 31.37
N LEU A 4 29.27 24.43 32.20
CA LEU A 4 29.63 23.04 31.86
C LEU A 4 28.44 22.05 31.89
N LYS A 5 27.45 22.25 32.77
CA LYS A 5 26.28 21.36 32.87
C LYS A 5 25.32 21.49 31.68
N ARG A 6 25.22 22.70 31.09
CA ARG A 6 24.39 22.94 29.90
C ARG A 6 24.93 22.23 28.66
N CYS A 7 26.25 22.11 28.54
CA CYS A 7 26.90 21.47 27.39
C CYS A 7 26.67 19.94 27.34
N SER A 8 26.64 19.25 28.49
CA SER A 8 26.34 17.82 28.56
C SER A 8 24.88 17.46 28.29
N ALA A 9 23.95 18.36 28.61
CA ALA A 9 22.53 18.19 28.28
C ALA A 9 22.30 18.37 26.77
N LEU A 10 22.97 19.35 26.15
CA LEU A 10 22.91 19.57 24.70
C LEU A 10 23.43 18.37 23.90
N CYS A 11 24.55 17.75 24.31
CA CYS A 11 25.10 16.60 23.58
C CYS A 11 24.20 15.36 23.63
N ARG A 12 23.53 15.09 24.76
CA ARG A 12 22.57 13.98 24.85
C ARG A 12 21.34 14.24 23.99
N LEU A 13 20.85 15.47 24.00
CA LEU A 13 19.69 15.87 23.22
C LEU A 13 20.02 15.78 21.71
N ALA A 14 21.22 16.20 21.30
CA ALA A 14 21.70 16.07 19.92
C ALA A 14 21.83 14.61 19.46
N PHE A 15 22.27 13.70 20.33
CA PHE A 15 22.38 12.27 20.00
C PHE A 15 21.02 11.58 19.85
N VAL A 16 20.05 11.94 20.71
CA VAL A 16 18.66 11.47 20.59
C VAL A 16 18.01 12.01 19.32
N LEU A 17 18.26 13.28 18.99
CA LEU A 17 17.76 13.90 17.76
C LEU A 17 18.38 13.26 16.51
N LEU A 18 19.68 12.94 16.54
CA LEU A 18 20.36 12.23 15.45
C LEU A 18 19.85 10.79 15.30
N GLY A 19 19.57 10.10 16.41
CA GLY A 19 18.95 8.77 16.41
C GLY A 19 17.54 8.79 15.81
N MET A 20 16.73 9.80 16.15
CA MET A 20 15.42 10.03 15.51
C MET A 20 15.54 10.35 14.02
N LEU A 21 16.60 11.06 13.60
CA LEU A 21 16.82 11.42 12.21
C LEU A 21 17.23 10.21 11.35
N LEU A 22 17.95 9.25 11.93
CA LEU A 22 18.35 8.01 11.26
C LEU A 22 17.19 6.99 11.12
N LEU A 23 16.07 7.20 11.82
CA LEU A 23 14.88 6.35 11.71
C LEU A 23 13.96 6.69 10.53
N GLN A 24 14.34 7.64 9.68
CA GLN A 24 13.57 7.98 8.48
C GLN A 24 13.68 6.84 7.47
N ALA A 25 12.79 5.85 7.59
CA ALA A 25 12.62 4.80 6.60
C ALA A 25 12.25 5.45 5.27
N CYS A 26 13.10 5.29 4.26
CA CYS A 26 12.84 5.80 2.93
C CYS A 26 11.71 4.97 2.29
N SER A 27 10.50 5.51 2.35
CA SER A 27 9.34 4.95 1.66
C SER A 27 9.36 5.35 0.19
N VAL A 28 8.88 4.46 -0.66
CA VAL A 28 8.70 4.65 -2.10
C VAL A 28 7.22 4.49 -2.40
N GLU A 29 6.70 5.39 -3.24
CA GLU A 29 5.31 5.35 -3.70
C GLU A 29 5.11 4.17 -4.66
N LEU A 30 4.05 3.37 -4.45
CA LEU A 30 3.64 2.32 -5.38
C LEU A 30 2.64 2.86 -6.39
N TYR A 31 1.56 3.42 -5.85
CA TYR A 31 0.42 3.90 -6.61
C TYR A 31 -0.07 5.21 -6.02
N THR A 32 -0.45 6.12 -6.91
CA THR A 32 -1.02 7.43 -6.61
C THR A 32 -2.38 7.54 -7.29
N GLY A 33 -3.21 8.50 -6.88
CA GLY A 33 -4.50 8.73 -7.53
C GLY A 33 -5.57 7.68 -7.20
N LEU A 34 -5.38 6.88 -6.14
CA LEU A 34 -6.31 5.82 -5.78
C LEU A 34 -7.54 6.37 -5.06
N ASP A 35 -8.67 5.69 -5.22
CA ASP A 35 -9.81 5.90 -4.34
C ASP A 35 -9.52 5.37 -2.92
N GLN A 36 -10.31 5.80 -1.93
CA GLN A 36 -10.14 5.38 -0.54
C GLN A 36 -10.32 3.86 -0.35
N ARG A 37 -11.23 3.24 -1.11
CA ARG A 37 -11.56 1.82 -0.94
C ARG A 37 -10.43 0.92 -1.48
N GLN A 38 -9.91 1.25 -2.64
CA GLN A 38 -8.82 0.59 -3.35
C GLN A 38 -7.50 0.76 -2.59
N ALA A 39 -7.22 1.96 -2.06
CA ALA A 39 -6.07 2.16 -1.18
C ALA A 39 -6.16 1.26 0.07
N ASN A 40 -7.35 1.11 0.65
CA ASN A 40 -7.54 0.23 1.81
C ASN A 40 -7.35 -1.25 1.44
N GLU A 41 -7.83 -1.65 0.27
CA GLU A 41 -7.70 -3.02 -0.23
C GLU A 41 -6.23 -3.39 -0.52
N ILE A 42 -5.48 -2.47 -1.14
CA ILE A 42 -4.04 -2.61 -1.38
C ILE A 42 -3.29 -2.75 -0.06
N VAL A 43 -3.51 -1.84 0.90
CA VAL A 43 -2.85 -1.89 2.21
C VAL A 43 -3.19 -3.17 2.96
N ALA A 44 -4.47 -3.57 2.99
CA ALA A 44 -4.90 -4.80 3.64
C ALA A 44 -4.26 -6.05 3.03
N THR A 45 -4.12 -6.07 1.70
CA THR A 45 -3.48 -7.19 0.98
C THR A 45 -1.99 -7.26 1.34
N LEU A 46 -1.26 -6.14 1.23
CA LEU A 46 0.16 -6.11 1.57
C LEU A 46 0.42 -6.49 3.05
N MET A 47 -0.42 -6.02 3.97
CA MET A 47 -0.32 -6.37 5.39
C MET A 47 -0.54 -7.86 5.66
N ARG A 48 -1.48 -8.51 4.94
CA ARG A 48 -1.70 -9.97 5.06
C ARG A 48 -0.49 -10.78 4.60
N HIS A 49 0.28 -10.24 3.66
CA HIS A 49 1.54 -10.83 3.18
C HIS A 49 2.77 -10.33 3.95
N GLY A 50 2.59 -9.67 5.10
CA GLY A 50 3.69 -9.23 5.97
C GLY A 50 4.44 -7.98 5.49
N ILE A 51 3.98 -7.31 4.43
CA ILE A 51 4.61 -6.09 3.93
C ILE A 51 3.96 -4.86 4.58
N PRO A 52 4.70 -4.07 5.37
CA PRO A 52 4.18 -2.84 5.93
C PRO A 52 3.97 -1.80 4.84
N ALA A 53 2.72 -1.41 4.62
CA ALA A 53 2.32 -0.37 3.67
C ALA A 53 1.68 0.82 4.41
N GLN A 54 1.94 2.03 3.92
CA GLN A 54 1.35 3.26 4.42
C GLN A 54 0.48 3.89 3.34
N ARG A 55 -0.64 4.48 3.75
CA ARG A 55 -1.52 5.27 2.89
C ARG A 55 -1.48 6.73 3.33
N GLN A 56 -1.41 7.64 2.38
CA GLN A 56 -1.44 9.07 2.60
C GLN A 56 -2.50 9.71 1.71
N SER A 57 -3.30 10.60 2.29
CA SER A 57 -4.24 11.42 1.51
C SER A 57 -3.48 12.56 0.87
N ASP A 58 -3.64 12.71 -0.44
CA ASP A 58 -3.23 13.89 -1.16
C ASP A 58 -4.24 15.05 -0.97
N LYS A 59 -3.80 16.27 -1.26
CA LYS A 59 -4.62 17.49 -1.24
C LYS A 59 -5.78 17.43 -2.24
N SER A 60 -5.65 16.61 -3.29
CA SER A 60 -6.69 16.35 -4.28
C SER A 60 -7.83 15.44 -3.78
N GLY A 61 -7.70 14.86 -2.58
CA GLY A 61 -8.65 13.88 -2.05
C GLY A 61 -8.40 12.44 -2.55
N THR A 62 -7.41 12.26 -3.42
CA THR A 62 -6.93 10.92 -3.82
C THR A 62 -5.95 10.36 -2.79
N MET A 63 -5.76 9.05 -2.82
CA MET A 63 -4.88 8.32 -1.90
C MET A 63 -3.63 7.83 -2.61
N THR A 64 -2.51 7.90 -1.91
CA THR A 64 -1.22 7.34 -2.32
C THR A 64 -0.84 6.24 -1.36
N VAL A 65 -0.39 5.10 -1.89
CA VAL A 65 0.13 3.98 -1.09
C VAL A 65 1.64 3.87 -1.30
N SER A 66 2.39 3.77 -0.20
CA SER A 66 3.84 3.64 -0.20
C SER A 66 4.31 2.45 0.64
N VAL A 67 5.44 1.86 0.25
CA VAL A 67 6.12 0.79 1.01
C VAL A 67 7.60 1.12 1.17
N GLN A 68 8.31 0.33 1.98
CA GLN A 68 9.76 0.46 2.12
C GLN A 68 10.47 0.11 0.80
N LYS A 69 11.47 0.90 0.40
CA LYS A 69 12.21 0.70 -0.87
C LYS A 69 12.67 -0.75 -1.12
N GLY A 70 13.10 -1.45 -0.08
CA GLY A 70 13.59 -2.83 -0.17
C GLY A 70 12.51 -3.87 -0.47
N ARG A 71 11.23 -3.56 -0.24
CA ARG A 71 10.08 -4.47 -0.43
C ARG A 71 9.23 -4.11 -1.65
N PHE A 72 9.68 -3.17 -2.48
CA PHE A 72 8.91 -2.69 -3.63
C PHE A 72 8.61 -3.81 -4.64
N ALA A 73 9.61 -4.62 -4.98
CA ALA A 73 9.44 -5.72 -5.94
C ALA A 73 8.46 -6.78 -5.43
N ASP A 74 8.62 -7.23 -4.17
CA ASP A 74 7.73 -8.18 -3.52
C ASP A 74 6.29 -7.64 -3.46
N ALA A 75 6.13 -6.37 -3.09
CA ALA A 75 4.83 -5.72 -3.01
C ALA A 75 4.14 -5.67 -4.39
N MET A 76 4.86 -5.31 -5.44
CA MET A 76 4.32 -5.29 -6.81
C MET A 76 3.89 -6.69 -7.28
N ALA A 77 4.68 -7.72 -6.99
CA ALA A 77 4.35 -9.10 -7.34
C ALA A 77 3.05 -9.55 -6.64
N ILE A 78 2.94 -9.33 -5.33
CA ILE A 78 1.75 -9.69 -4.54
C ILE A 78 0.49 -8.95 -5.03
N LEU A 79 0.62 -7.68 -5.41
CA LEU A 79 -0.50 -6.89 -5.91
C LEU A 79 -0.97 -7.39 -7.28
N ASP A 80 -0.06 -7.70 -8.21
CA ASP A 80 -0.44 -8.23 -9.52
C ASP A 80 -1.14 -9.59 -9.43
N GLU A 81 -0.64 -10.48 -8.57
CA GLU A 81 -1.29 -11.76 -8.24
C GLU A 81 -2.67 -11.60 -7.62
N SER A 82 -2.85 -10.50 -6.87
CA SER A 82 -4.12 -10.16 -6.26
C SER A 82 -5.08 -9.48 -7.22
N GLY A 83 -4.64 -9.16 -8.45
CA GLY A 83 -5.40 -8.40 -9.43
C GLY A 83 -5.59 -6.93 -9.03
N LEU A 84 -4.67 -6.40 -8.23
CA LEU A 84 -4.69 -5.01 -7.75
C LEU A 84 -3.68 -4.15 -8.51
N PRO A 85 -3.99 -2.85 -8.73
CA PRO A 85 -5.24 -2.18 -8.45
C PRO A 85 -6.39 -2.72 -9.32
N LYS A 86 -7.60 -2.76 -8.74
CA LYS A 86 -8.79 -3.18 -9.51
C LYS A 86 -8.99 -2.31 -10.73
N GLN A 87 -9.41 -2.93 -11.82
CA GLN A 87 -9.81 -2.22 -13.03
C GLN A 87 -10.97 -1.27 -12.73
N GLU A 88 -10.85 -0.02 -13.16
CA GLU A 88 -11.93 0.94 -13.11
C GLU A 88 -12.85 0.78 -14.33
N PHE A 89 -14.14 0.99 -14.12
CA PHE A 89 -15.16 0.92 -15.16
C PHE A 89 -15.86 2.26 -15.26
N ALA A 90 -15.96 2.78 -16.48
CA ALA A 90 -16.67 4.02 -16.72
C ALA A 90 -18.18 3.79 -16.56
N THR A 91 -18.84 4.65 -15.79
CA THR A 91 -20.30 4.58 -15.63
C THR A 91 -21.01 5.13 -16.85
N LEU A 92 -22.26 4.71 -17.10
CA LEU A 92 -23.06 5.26 -18.19
C LEU A 92 -23.16 6.80 -18.10
N GLY A 93 -23.28 7.33 -16.88
CA GLY A 93 -23.28 8.78 -16.65
C GLY A 93 -21.99 9.47 -17.07
N GLU A 94 -20.82 8.85 -16.90
CA GLU A 94 -19.54 9.39 -17.37
C GLU A 94 -19.41 9.33 -18.89
N VAL A 95 -19.85 8.22 -19.50
CA VAL A 95 -19.78 8.02 -20.95
C VAL A 95 -20.70 8.99 -21.71
N PHE A 96 -21.83 9.37 -21.11
CA PHE A 96 -22.80 10.30 -21.69
C PHE A 96 -22.54 11.78 -21.34
N LYS A 97 -21.63 12.10 -20.40
CA LYS A 97 -21.19 13.47 -20.16
C LYS A 97 -20.38 13.95 -21.36
N ARG A 98 -21.07 14.57 -22.33
CA ARG A 98 -20.46 15.17 -23.52
C ARG A 98 -20.40 16.69 -23.39
N ASP A 99 -19.25 17.25 -23.77
CA ASP A 99 -18.97 18.69 -23.75
C ASP A 99 -19.62 19.48 -24.91
N GLY A 100 -20.51 18.86 -25.69
CA GLY A 100 -21.15 19.45 -26.88
C GLY A 100 -22.67 19.62 -26.75
N LEU A 101 -23.21 20.71 -27.28
CA LEU A 101 -24.65 21.03 -27.24
C LEU A 101 -25.53 20.06 -28.05
N VAL A 102 -24.96 19.28 -28.99
CA VAL A 102 -25.66 18.30 -29.83
C VAL A 102 -24.73 17.12 -30.13
N SER A 103 -25.20 15.88 -29.91
CA SER A 103 -24.46 14.65 -30.26
C SER A 103 -24.95 14.09 -31.59
N SER A 104 -24.04 13.51 -32.39
CA SER A 104 -24.44 12.79 -33.60
C SER A 104 -25.02 11.40 -33.28
N PRO A 105 -25.90 10.83 -34.12
CA PRO A 105 -26.42 9.47 -33.91
C PRO A 105 -25.31 8.41 -33.81
N VAL A 106 -24.21 8.60 -34.52
CA VAL A 106 -23.04 7.70 -34.48
C VAL A 106 -22.34 7.77 -33.13
N GLU A 107 -22.17 8.97 -32.57
CA GLU A 107 -21.56 9.19 -31.26
C GLU A 107 -22.43 8.62 -30.13
N GLU A 108 -23.73 8.87 -30.15
CA GLU A 108 -24.68 8.34 -29.16
C GLU A 108 -24.63 6.81 -29.15
N ARG A 109 -24.64 6.20 -30.33
CA ARG A 109 -24.51 4.75 -30.51
C ARG A 109 -23.18 4.22 -29.97
N ALA A 110 -22.06 4.88 -30.29
CA ALA A 110 -20.74 4.47 -29.79
C ALA A 110 -20.65 4.55 -28.25
N ALA A 111 -21.23 5.59 -27.66
CA ALA A 111 -21.34 5.73 -26.21
C ALA A 111 -22.22 4.62 -25.59
N MET A 112 -23.36 4.31 -26.20
CA MET A 112 -24.22 3.22 -25.75
C MET A 112 -23.48 1.87 -25.77
N ILE A 113 -22.82 1.53 -26.87
CA ILE A 113 -22.06 0.27 -27.00
C ILE A 113 -20.92 0.21 -25.97
N TYR A 114 -20.17 1.31 -25.81
CA TYR A 114 -19.10 1.38 -24.82
C TYR A 114 -19.64 1.22 -23.40
N GLY A 115 -20.72 1.93 -23.06
CA GLY A 115 -21.38 1.84 -21.76
C GLY A 115 -21.88 0.44 -21.43
N LEU A 116 -22.55 -0.23 -22.37
CA LEU A 116 -22.97 -1.63 -22.22
C LEU A 116 -21.77 -2.57 -22.04
N SER A 117 -20.69 -2.32 -22.77
CA SER A 117 -19.45 -3.11 -22.65
C SER A 117 -18.83 -2.93 -21.26
N GLN A 118 -18.84 -1.71 -20.69
CA GLN A 118 -18.34 -1.43 -19.34
C GLN A 118 -19.21 -2.10 -18.28
N GLU A 119 -20.53 -2.02 -18.38
CA GLU A 119 -21.45 -2.61 -17.40
C GLU A 119 -21.30 -4.14 -17.36
N LEU A 120 -21.27 -4.81 -18.52
CA LEU A 120 -21.03 -6.26 -18.58
C LEU A 120 -19.64 -6.64 -18.06
N SER A 121 -18.61 -5.85 -18.38
CA SER A 121 -17.26 -6.08 -17.87
C SER A 121 -17.21 -5.98 -16.34
N ARG A 122 -17.93 -5.01 -15.77
CA ARG A 122 -18.07 -4.84 -14.32
C ARG A 122 -18.79 -6.02 -13.68
N THR A 123 -19.95 -6.41 -14.20
CA THR A 123 -20.73 -7.55 -13.67
C THR A 123 -19.93 -8.85 -13.68
N ILE A 124 -19.18 -9.13 -14.76
CA ILE A 124 -18.34 -10.34 -14.84
C ILE A 124 -17.13 -10.24 -13.90
N SER A 125 -16.58 -9.04 -13.69
CA SER A 125 -15.47 -8.83 -12.76
C SER A 125 -15.85 -9.01 -11.29
N ASP A 126 -17.14 -8.90 -10.95
CA ASP A 126 -17.66 -9.14 -9.60
C ASP A 126 -17.82 -10.64 -9.28
N ILE A 127 -17.60 -11.54 -10.26
CA ILE A 127 -17.64 -12.99 -10.04
C ILE A 127 -16.43 -13.41 -9.21
N ASP A 128 -16.67 -14.24 -8.19
CA ASP A 128 -15.62 -14.75 -7.30
C ASP A 128 -14.50 -15.46 -8.09
N GLY A 129 -13.26 -15.06 -7.84
CA GLY A 129 -12.08 -15.60 -8.51
C GLY A 129 -11.71 -14.92 -9.84
N VAL A 130 -12.56 -14.03 -10.36
CA VAL A 130 -12.21 -13.14 -11.47
C VAL A 130 -11.37 -11.98 -10.95
N LEU A 131 -10.21 -11.76 -11.58
CA LEU A 131 -9.30 -10.66 -11.27
C LEU A 131 -9.59 -9.43 -12.13
N SER A 132 -9.95 -9.66 -13.39
CA SER A 132 -10.33 -8.61 -14.34
C SER A 132 -11.09 -9.22 -15.51
N ALA A 133 -12.16 -8.58 -15.95
CA ALA A 133 -12.88 -8.95 -17.16
C ALA A 133 -13.01 -7.78 -18.13
N ARG A 134 -13.02 -8.12 -19.43
CA ARG A 134 -13.21 -7.14 -20.50
C ARG A 134 -14.12 -7.70 -21.58
N VAL A 135 -15.17 -6.96 -21.90
CA VAL A 135 -16.16 -7.33 -22.90
C VAL A 135 -16.06 -6.37 -24.07
N HIS A 136 -16.02 -6.93 -25.27
CA HIS A 136 -16.08 -6.20 -26.53
C HIS A 136 -17.36 -6.59 -27.26
N LEU A 137 -18.26 -5.62 -27.43
CA LEU A 137 -19.53 -5.80 -28.11
C LEU A 137 -19.47 -5.25 -29.54
N VAL A 138 -20.06 -5.99 -30.47
CA VAL A 138 -20.29 -5.53 -31.84
C VAL A 138 -21.79 -5.60 -32.11
N LEU A 139 -22.42 -4.42 -32.23
CA LEU A 139 -23.84 -4.29 -32.52
C LEU A 139 -24.07 -3.78 -33.95
N PRO A 140 -24.79 -4.54 -34.81
CA PRO A 140 -25.09 -4.16 -36.19
C PRO A 140 -26.05 -2.96 -36.25
N GLU A 141 -25.88 -2.07 -37.23
CA GLU A 141 -26.82 -0.95 -37.42
C GLU A 141 -28.22 -1.44 -37.82
N ASN A 142 -29.24 -0.82 -37.23
CA ASN A 142 -30.63 -1.11 -37.57
C ASN A 142 -30.99 -0.31 -38.83
N ASP A 143 -30.58 -0.82 -39.99
CA ASP A 143 -30.98 -0.26 -41.29
C ASP A 143 -32.16 -1.07 -41.84
N PRO A 144 -33.37 -0.49 -41.94
CA PRO A 144 -34.56 -1.18 -42.44
C PRO A 144 -34.45 -1.56 -43.93
N LEU A 145 -33.50 -1.00 -44.67
CA LEU A 145 -33.26 -1.30 -46.08
C LEU A 145 -32.24 -2.44 -46.28
N ARG A 146 -31.54 -2.88 -45.22
CA ARG A 146 -30.61 -4.00 -45.32
C ARG A 146 -31.34 -5.33 -45.39
N GLN A 147 -31.11 -6.05 -46.49
CA GLN A 147 -31.66 -7.39 -46.74
C GLN A 147 -31.01 -8.49 -45.88
N ARG A 148 -29.82 -8.24 -45.32
CA ARG A 148 -29.09 -9.22 -44.49
C ARG A 148 -28.76 -8.63 -43.13
N LEU A 149 -29.38 -9.19 -42.10
CA LEU A 149 -29.06 -8.89 -40.70
C LEU A 149 -27.69 -9.49 -40.37
N VAL A 150 -26.72 -8.63 -40.06
CA VAL A 150 -25.47 -9.06 -39.43
C VAL A 150 -25.81 -9.37 -37.97
N PRO A 151 -25.49 -10.55 -37.41
CA PRO A 151 -25.81 -10.84 -36.02
C PRO A 151 -24.92 -10.02 -35.07
N SER A 152 -25.46 -9.70 -33.88
CA SER A 152 -24.65 -9.17 -32.79
C SER A 152 -23.62 -10.21 -32.35
N SER A 153 -22.43 -9.76 -31.94
CA SER A 153 -21.40 -10.63 -31.39
C SER A 153 -20.71 -10.02 -30.17
N ALA A 154 -20.14 -10.87 -29.33
CA ALA A 154 -19.40 -10.45 -28.14
C ALA A 154 -18.13 -11.29 -27.95
N SER A 155 -17.07 -10.64 -27.53
CA SER A 155 -15.84 -11.29 -27.06
C SER A 155 -15.59 -10.92 -25.61
N VAL A 156 -15.42 -11.94 -24.77
CA VAL A 156 -15.24 -11.80 -23.32
C VAL A 156 -13.86 -12.34 -22.97
N PHE A 157 -13.03 -11.48 -22.39
CA PHE A 157 -11.74 -11.83 -21.84
C PHE A 157 -11.84 -11.85 -20.31
N ILE A 158 -11.39 -12.92 -19.67
CA ILE A 158 -11.43 -13.08 -18.22
C ILE A 158 -10.08 -13.54 -17.73
N ARG A 159 -9.46 -12.73 -16.87
CA ARG A 159 -8.31 -13.12 -16.06
C ARG A 159 -8.81 -13.66 -14.72
N HIS A 160 -8.41 -14.86 -14.33
CA HIS A 160 -8.91 -15.49 -13.11
C HIS A 160 -7.82 -16.21 -12.31
N ARG A 161 -8.10 -16.46 -11.03
CA ARG A 161 -7.21 -17.26 -10.16
C ARG A 161 -7.23 -18.72 -10.60
N VAL A 162 -6.07 -19.37 -10.61
CA VAL A 162 -5.95 -20.83 -10.90
C VAL A 162 -6.76 -21.69 -9.91
N SER A 163 -6.93 -21.23 -8.67
CA SER A 163 -7.72 -21.91 -7.65
C SER A 163 -9.22 -22.00 -7.97
N THR A 164 -9.72 -21.18 -8.89
CA THR A 164 -11.15 -21.10 -9.23
C THR A 164 -11.39 -21.78 -10.59
N PRO A 165 -12.20 -22.86 -10.63
CA PRO A 165 -12.52 -23.57 -11.87
C PRO A 165 -13.52 -22.75 -12.72
N MET A 166 -13.00 -21.76 -13.46
CA MET A 166 -13.83 -20.90 -14.31
C MET A 166 -14.39 -21.61 -15.55
N ASN A 167 -13.85 -22.77 -15.93
CA ASN A 167 -14.33 -23.55 -17.08
C ASN A 167 -15.81 -23.92 -16.95
N ASP A 168 -16.26 -24.25 -15.74
CA ASP A 168 -17.64 -24.65 -15.46
C ASP A 168 -18.61 -23.45 -15.53
N LEU A 169 -18.09 -22.23 -15.42
CA LEU A 169 -18.84 -20.98 -15.45
C LEU A 169 -18.97 -20.39 -16.87
N ILE A 170 -18.25 -20.93 -17.86
CA ILE A 170 -18.30 -20.42 -19.25
C ILE A 170 -19.73 -20.39 -19.80
N PRO A 171 -20.57 -21.43 -19.65
CA PRO A 171 -21.94 -21.39 -20.16
C PRO A 171 -22.78 -20.29 -19.51
N GLN A 172 -22.63 -20.08 -18.20
CA GLN A 172 -23.37 -19.05 -17.45
C GLN A 172 -22.93 -17.66 -17.87
N VAL A 173 -21.63 -17.43 -18.07
CA VAL A 173 -21.10 -16.16 -18.60
C VAL A 173 -21.65 -15.91 -20.01
N LYS A 174 -21.63 -16.90 -20.89
CA LYS A 174 -22.20 -16.77 -22.25
C LYS A 174 -23.69 -16.46 -22.20
N MET A 175 -24.46 -17.13 -21.34
CA MET A 175 -25.88 -16.88 -21.15
C MET A 175 -26.16 -15.48 -20.60
N LEU A 176 -25.38 -15.03 -19.62
CA LEU A 176 -25.50 -13.68 -19.04
C LEU A 176 -25.28 -12.60 -20.11
N VAL A 177 -24.24 -12.74 -20.92
CA VAL A 177 -23.92 -11.79 -21.99
C VAL A 177 -24.96 -11.84 -23.11
N ALA A 178 -25.36 -13.04 -23.55
CA ALA A 178 -26.37 -13.20 -24.61
C ALA A 178 -27.74 -12.63 -24.20
N ASN A 179 -28.17 -12.84 -22.96
CA ASN A 179 -29.44 -12.30 -22.46
C ASN A 179 -29.39 -10.80 -22.16
N GLY A 180 -28.20 -10.25 -21.89
CA GLY A 180 -28.00 -8.84 -21.61
C GLY A 180 -28.07 -7.94 -22.85
N ILE A 181 -27.99 -8.49 -24.06
CA ILE A 181 -27.87 -7.74 -25.31
C ILE A 181 -28.87 -8.24 -26.35
N SER A 182 -29.62 -7.30 -26.95
CA SER A 182 -30.58 -7.63 -28.00
C SER A 182 -29.91 -8.18 -29.26
N GLY A 183 -30.48 -9.27 -29.80
CA GLY A 183 -29.99 -9.92 -31.02
C GLY A 183 -28.66 -10.66 -30.87
N LEU A 184 -28.12 -10.78 -29.65
CA LEU A 184 -26.94 -11.59 -29.37
C LEU A 184 -27.37 -13.01 -29.00
N THR A 185 -26.75 -14.01 -29.62
CA THR A 185 -27.02 -15.42 -29.35
C THR A 185 -25.84 -16.06 -28.65
N TYR A 186 -26.09 -17.16 -27.94
CA TYR A 186 -25.07 -17.92 -27.21
C TYR A 186 -23.86 -18.30 -28.09
N ASP A 187 -24.12 -18.70 -29.34
CA ASP A 187 -23.08 -19.13 -30.29
C ASP A 187 -22.18 -17.97 -30.75
N ASN A 188 -22.68 -16.73 -30.67
CA ASN A 188 -21.95 -15.52 -31.05
C ASN A 188 -21.20 -14.86 -29.88
N VAL A 189 -21.09 -15.56 -28.74
CA VAL A 189 -20.26 -15.16 -27.60
C VAL A 189 -19.02 -16.03 -27.53
N SER A 190 -17.86 -15.40 -27.70
CA SER A 190 -16.55 -16.03 -27.50
C SER A 190 -16.00 -15.66 -26.12
N VAL A 191 -15.56 -16.65 -25.35
CA VAL A 191 -15.00 -16.44 -24.00
C VAL A 191 -13.57 -16.99 -23.99
N VAL A 192 -12.63 -16.16 -23.54
CA VAL A 192 -11.23 -16.53 -23.34
C VAL A 192 -10.91 -16.39 -21.86
N LEU A 193 -10.42 -17.48 -21.27
CA LEU A 193 -9.97 -17.53 -19.88
C LEU A 193 -8.45 -17.52 -19.84
N VAL A 194 -7.89 -16.66 -18.98
CA VAL A 194 -6.45 -16.61 -18.70
C VAL A 194 -6.26 -16.88 -17.21
N PRO A 195 -5.74 -18.05 -16.83
CA PRO A 195 -5.40 -18.35 -15.44
C PRO A 195 -4.14 -17.57 -15.01
N VAL A 196 -4.15 -17.10 -13.78
CA VAL A 196 -2.99 -16.50 -13.11
C VAL A 196 -2.59 -17.40 -11.94
N GLU A 197 -1.40 -17.99 -12.01
CA GLU A 197 -0.76 -18.63 -10.87
C GLU A 197 -0.31 -17.54 -9.90
N ALA A 198 -0.60 -17.72 -8.61
CA ALA A 198 0.15 -16.98 -7.61
C ALA A 198 1.60 -17.44 -7.75
N ALA A 199 2.57 -16.52 -7.84
CA ALA A 199 3.95 -16.94 -7.79
C ALA A 199 4.10 -17.71 -6.47
N ALA A 200 4.63 -18.92 -6.55
CA ALA A 200 5.10 -19.60 -5.37
C ALA A 200 6.00 -18.58 -4.68
N LEU A 201 5.55 -18.08 -3.53
CA LEU A 201 6.40 -17.33 -2.62
C LEU A 201 7.68 -18.16 -2.59
N SER A 202 8.76 -17.64 -3.21
CA SER A 202 10.07 -18.11 -2.82
C SER A 202 10.01 -18.05 -1.30
N PRO A 203 10.33 -19.13 -0.57
CA PRO A 203 10.36 -19.04 0.86
C PRO A 203 11.36 -17.93 1.14
N ALA A 204 10.84 -16.72 1.32
CA ALA A 204 11.50 -15.64 1.98
C ALA A 204 11.72 -16.30 3.33
N SER A 205 12.95 -16.80 3.49
CA SER A 205 13.59 -17.22 4.72
C SER A 205 12.68 -16.93 5.90
N ASP A 206 12.25 -17.98 6.63
CA ASP A 206 11.52 -18.12 7.92
C ASP A 206 11.46 -16.92 8.93
N ASP A 207 11.54 -15.70 8.44
CA ASP A 207 11.74 -14.40 9.08
C ASP A 207 10.59 -13.46 8.69
N ALA A 208 9.43 -14.00 8.31
CA ALA A 208 8.16 -13.28 8.38
C ALA A 208 7.55 -13.37 9.79
N GLY A 209 8.28 -13.93 10.76
CA GLY A 209 7.98 -13.85 12.18
C GLY A 209 8.46 -12.52 12.76
N PHE A 210 7.57 -11.78 13.42
CA PHE A 210 7.99 -10.72 14.32
C PHE A 210 8.99 -11.32 15.32
N ALA A 211 10.23 -10.84 15.32
CA ALA A 211 11.19 -11.28 16.31
C ALA A 211 10.95 -10.52 17.62
N THR A 212 11.11 -11.22 18.72
CA THR A 212 10.98 -10.63 20.05
C THR A 212 12.32 -10.01 20.45
N PHE A 213 12.36 -8.69 20.59
CA PHE A 213 13.52 -7.96 21.12
C PHE A 213 13.11 -7.25 22.42
N LEU A 214 13.72 -7.63 23.55
CA LEU A 214 13.34 -7.16 24.90
C LEU A 214 11.84 -7.31 25.23
N GLY A 215 11.20 -8.39 24.74
CA GLY A 215 9.77 -8.64 24.96
C GLY A 215 8.82 -7.81 24.07
N LEU A 216 9.36 -6.96 23.20
CA LEU A 216 8.60 -6.24 22.19
C LEU A 216 8.64 -7.00 20.87
N TRP A 217 7.51 -7.02 20.18
CA TRP A 217 7.35 -7.66 18.88
C TRP A 217 7.80 -6.66 17.82
N LEU A 218 8.97 -6.89 17.21
CA LEU A 218 9.53 -6.02 16.18
C LEU A 218 9.73 -6.77 14.86
N HIS A 219 9.55 -6.05 13.76
CA HIS A 219 9.82 -6.57 12.42
C HIS A 219 11.33 -6.79 12.24
N PRO A 220 11.78 -7.87 11.57
CA PRO A 220 13.20 -8.21 11.46
C PRO A 220 14.06 -7.09 10.88
N ASP A 221 13.53 -6.37 9.90
CA ASP A 221 14.22 -5.23 9.28
C ASP A 221 14.56 -4.09 10.27
N SER A 222 13.84 -3.99 11.40
CA SER A 222 14.11 -2.99 12.43
C SER A 222 14.89 -3.52 13.64
N LEU A 223 15.19 -4.83 13.72
CA LEU A 223 15.95 -5.41 14.83
C LEU A 223 17.38 -4.92 14.89
N VAL A 224 18.06 -4.87 13.74
CA VAL A 224 19.46 -4.42 13.68
C VAL A 224 19.53 -2.97 14.15
N ALA A 225 18.64 -2.11 13.65
CA ALA A 225 18.55 -0.72 14.10
C ALA A 225 18.22 -0.61 15.59
N ALA A 226 17.26 -1.40 16.10
CA ALA A 226 16.88 -1.43 17.50
C ALA A 226 18.03 -1.91 18.41
N MET A 227 18.79 -2.93 17.98
CA MET A 227 19.99 -3.41 18.67
C MET A 227 21.05 -2.33 18.74
N TRP A 228 21.40 -1.70 17.63
CA TRP A 228 22.39 -0.61 17.61
C TRP A 228 21.99 0.56 18.50
N LEU A 229 20.71 0.94 18.51
CA LEU A 229 20.19 1.99 19.38
C LEU A 229 20.21 1.59 20.85
N PHE A 230 19.82 0.36 21.17
CA PHE A 230 19.83 -0.16 22.53
C PHE A 230 21.25 -0.25 23.10
N TYR A 231 22.17 -0.88 22.36
CA TYR A 231 23.58 -0.97 22.77
C TYR A 231 24.25 0.40 22.80
N GLY A 232 23.93 1.29 21.87
CA GLY A 232 24.40 2.69 21.87
C GLY A 232 23.93 3.46 23.12
N LEU A 233 22.66 3.31 23.51
CA LEU A 233 22.10 3.91 24.71
C LEU A 233 22.75 3.33 25.98
N CYS A 234 22.91 2.01 26.07
CA CYS A 234 23.59 1.35 27.19
C CYS A 234 25.04 1.85 27.34
N ALA A 235 25.80 1.90 26.24
CA ALA A 235 27.18 2.40 26.25
C ALA A 235 27.25 3.87 26.71
N ALA A 236 26.31 4.71 26.26
CA ALA A 236 26.24 6.11 26.69
C ALA A 236 25.92 6.26 28.18
N VAL A 237 25.03 5.43 28.73
CA VAL A 237 24.71 5.41 30.16
C VAL A 237 25.93 5.00 30.98
N ILE A 238 26.66 3.97 30.55
CA ILE A 238 27.88 3.50 31.22
C ILE A 238 28.97 4.59 31.21
N ALA A 239 29.21 5.23 30.07
CA ALA A 239 30.17 6.33 29.96
C ALA A 239 29.81 7.51 30.87
N LEU A 240 28.52 7.80 31.02
CA LEU A 240 28.06 8.85 31.91
C LEU A 240 28.25 8.49 33.39
N ALA A 241 27.89 7.27 33.77
CA ALA A 241 28.09 6.78 35.13
C ALA A 241 29.58 6.82 35.50
N GLY A 242 30.46 6.36 34.61
CA GLY A 242 31.91 6.44 34.77
C GLY A 242 32.40 7.88 34.94
N ARG A 243 31.88 8.82 34.15
CA ARG A 243 32.21 10.24 34.27
C ARG A 243 31.73 10.86 35.58
N LEU A 244 30.55 10.46 36.08
CA LEU A 244 30.03 10.92 37.37
C LEU A 244 30.85 10.38 38.54
N VAL A 245 31.25 9.10 38.49
CA VAL A 245 32.14 8.48 39.48
C VAL A 245 33.50 9.18 39.48
N TYR A 246 34.08 9.43 38.30
CA TYR A 246 35.33 10.17 38.17
C TYR A 246 35.24 11.58 38.78
N LEU A 247 34.15 12.31 38.49
CA LEU A 247 33.93 13.64 39.07
C LEU A 247 33.70 13.59 40.59
N HIS A 248 33.07 12.54 41.11
CA HIS A 248 32.89 12.36 42.55
C HIS A 248 34.22 12.02 43.23
N TRP A 249 35.05 11.21 42.58
CA TRP A 249 36.39 10.88 43.08
C TRP A 249 37.31 12.09 43.11
N ASN A 250 37.22 12.97 42.11
CA ASN A 250 38.06 14.16 41.97
C ASN A 250 37.52 15.42 42.68
N ARG A 251 36.50 15.31 43.54
CA ARG A 251 36.08 16.45 44.36
C ARG A 251 37.08 16.68 45.49
N PRO A 252 37.74 17.85 45.58
CA PRO A 252 38.64 18.14 46.68
C PRO A 252 37.85 18.14 47.99
N ARG A 253 38.34 17.38 48.97
CA ARG A 253 37.79 17.36 50.33
C ARG A 253 37.93 18.78 50.91
N GLY A 254 36.82 19.47 51.11
CA GLY A 254 36.81 20.81 51.69
C GLY A 254 37.42 20.78 53.08
N VAL A 255 38.52 21.51 53.26
CA VAL A 255 39.17 21.71 54.55
C VAL A 255 38.32 22.71 55.33
N TYR A 256 37.75 22.29 56.46
CA TYR A 256 37.01 23.16 57.36
C TYR A 256 37.99 24.12 58.04
N ALA A 257 37.78 25.44 57.87
CA ALA A 257 38.51 26.46 58.61
C ALA A 257 37.99 26.49 60.06
N LEU A 258 38.88 26.24 61.03
CA LEU A 258 38.58 26.34 62.46
C LEU A 258 38.51 27.83 62.85
N GLU A 259 37.36 28.29 63.33
CA GLU A 259 37.19 29.60 63.97
C GLU A 259 38.09 29.69 65.22
N THR A 260 38.93 30.72 65.28
CA THR A 260 39.79 31.03 66.43
C THR A 260 38.96 31.58 67.60
N PRO A 261 39.08 31.05 68.83
CA PRO A 261 38.32 31.55 69.96
C PRO A 261 38.89 32.85 70.54
N LEU A 262 37.96 33.60 71.14
CA LEU A 262 38.04 34.94 71.72
C LEU A 262 39.26 35.21 72.64
N SER A 263 39.83 36.40 72.47
CA SER A 263 40.85 37.01 73.34
C SER A 263 40.32 37.26 74.75
N VAL A 264 40.89 36.56 75.73
CA VAL A 264 40.65 36.80 77.16
C VAL A 264 41.65 37.82 77.67
N LYS A 265 41.11 38.98 78.06
CA LYS A 265 41.77 40.08 78.77
C LYS A 265 42.28 39.60 80.14
N LYS A 266 43.55 39.88 80.48
CA LYS A 266 44.04 39.81 81.87
C LYS A 266 44.95 40.99 82.19
N THR A 267 44.52 41.69 83.25
CA THR A 267 45.19 42.68 84.12
C THR A 267 45.83 43.89 83.45
#